data_AF-A0A975TIU5-F1
#
_entry.id   AF-A0A975TIU5-F1
#
_cell.length_a   1.000
_cell.length_b   1.000
_cell.length_c   1.000
_cell.angle_alpha   90.00
_cell.angle_beta   90.00
_cell.angle_gamma   90.00
#
_symmetry.space_group_name_H-M   'P 1'
#
loop_
_entity.id
_entity.type
_entity.pdbx_description
1 polymer ?
#
loop_
_entity_poly.entity_id
_entity_poly.type
_entity_poly.pdbx_seq_one_letter_code
_entity_poly.pdbx_strand_id
1 'polypeptide(L)'
;MKWQRSRGRAVPAGAAAMGMAVAAICAVVALPGQAVAADGEPSPYVFDPGARQIEGATTPGGAESLAAGATYRDSIEPGGKLIYRLDLDARTNAYVSAVAVPSLGTTVAYGDRIKVSVQDQQGRDCSSNDAQFGSSGRFPRPLAAYAYRMIEQGAHACQEAGPYYAVIERTSDDTSSPEPWELEIHHVAEPGLTAAGPSEAPSGWPSASPAPAGGTARAREGGTGFNDAEDLTDGAWTASIEPGETLFYRVPVDWGQQLFATAGLGTTPGRGFVSGALAMSLYNPARGLVDSAGSMSYSGKEKTTAFDALPPVAYENRFGSRSGDKEMRFAGWYYLKVSLNPQVGEEFGSSPYGLTMRVDVEGEARQGPGYDGPAGDFTVAGGGTDGTDEPGGTTSDSTTMAVVAAGGIGAGTALVLGLGVWTLVARRRGRRSQGPGQGTGAVAGPGSGPGTETGTGTAETQSYGPPSAW
;
A
#
# COMPACT_ATOMS: atom_id res chain seq x y z
N MET A 1 -76.13 9.64 22.21
CA MET A 1 -76.78 10.70 21.42
C MET A 1 -76.46 10.44 19.95
N LYS A 2 -77.30 9.72 19.20
CA LYS A 2 -78.47 10.17 18.40
C LYS A 2 -78.08 11.10 17.23
N TRP A 3 -77.98 10.53 16.00
CA TRP A 3 -78.62 10.91 14.71
C TRP A 3 -77.73 10.43 13.53
N GLN A 4 -78.05 9.37 12.79
CA GLN A 4 -79.07 9.17 11.73
C GLN A 4 -78.80 9.87 10.37
N ARG A 5 -78.59 9.00 9.35
CA ARG A 5 -79.23 8.95 7.99
C ARG A 5 -79.02 10.17 7.05
N SER A 6 -79.01 10.09 5.72
CA SER A 6 -79.00 9.03 4.70
C SER A 6 -79.17 9.70 3.31
N ARG A 7 -78.68 9.05 2.25
CA ARG A 7 -79.27 8.94 0.88
C ARG A 7 -79.22 10.10 -0.14
N GLY A 8 -78.95 9.70 -1.39
CA GLY A 8 -79.43 10.31 -2.66
C GLY A 8 -78.29 10.59 -3.64
N ARG A 9 -77.85 9.69 -4.54
CA ARG A 9 -78.47 9.16 -5.79
C ARG A 9 -78.63 10.24 -6.89
N ALA A 10 -77.84 10.17 -7.97
CA ALA A 10 -78.28 10.23 -9.37
C ALA A 10 -77.09 10.24 -10.37
N VAL A 11 -77.21 9.43 -11.42
CA VAL A 11 -76.47 9.42 -12.69
C VAL A 11 -77.45 9.91 -13.77
N PRO A 12 -77.03 10.69 -14.79
CA PRO A 12 -76.93 10.17 -16.17
C PRO A 12 -75.65 10.65 -16.90
N ALA A 13 -74.94 9.79 -17.65
CA ALA A 13 -75.10 9.47 -19.08
C ALA A 13 -74.70 10.61 -20.06
N GLY A 14 -73.68 10.35 -20.88
CA GLY A 14 -73.30 11.19 -22.02
C GLY A 14 -71.99 10.73 -22.67
N ALA A 15 -72.11 10.03 -23.80
CA ALA A 15 -71.01 9.48 -24.59
C ALA A 15 -70.20 10.54 -25.36
N ALA A 16 -68.90 10.28 -25.58
CA ALA A 16 -68.25 10.37 -26.89
C ALA A 16 -66.76 10.03 -26.77
N ALA A 17 -66.32 9.11 -27.63
CA ALA A 17 -64.95 8.70 -27.81
C ALA A 17 -64.13 9.76 -28.55
N MET A 18 -62.86 9.96 -28.17
CA MET A 18 -61.72 9.89 -29.10
C MET A 18 -60.42 10.05 -28.32
N GLY A 19 -59.44 9.18 -28.60
CA GLY A 19 -58.26 8.98 -27.76
C GLY A 19 -57.18 10.05 -27.87
N MET A 20 -56.18 9.93 -26.98
CA MET A 20 -54.76 10.19 -27.26
C MET A 20 -53.91 9.84 -26.03
N ALA A 21 -52.81 9.13 -26.32
CA ALA A 21 -51.55 9.07 -25.57
C ALA A 21 -51.59 8.74 -24.06
N VAL A 22 -51.27 7.49 -23.72
CA VAL A 22 -50.80 7.10 -22.39
C VAL A 22 -49.37 7.65 -22.21
N ALA A 23 -49.23 8.79 -21.54
CA ALA A 23 -47.99 9.18 -20.89
C ALA A 23 -48.08 8.70 -19.44
N ALA A 24 -47.52 7.51 -19.16
CA ALA A 24 -47.40 6.99 -17.82
C ALA A 24 -46.29 7.76 -17.08
N ILE A 25 -46.67 8.80 -16.34
CA ILE A 25 -45.81 9.42 -15.33
C ILE A 25 -45.88 8.52 -14.09
N CYS A 26 -44.90 7.64 -13.92
CA CYS A 26 -44.69 6.96 -12.65
C CYS A 26 -44.12 7.98 -11.64
N ALA A 27 -44.99 8.49 -10.77
CA ALA A 27 -44.57 9.20 -9.57
C ALA A 27 -43.88 8.20 -8.64
N VAL A 28 -42.54 8.28 -8.53
CA VAL A 28 -41.78 7.59 -7.50
C VAL A 28 -42.01 8.36 -6.21
N VAL A 29 -42.79 7.77 -5.30
CA VAL A 29 -42.90 8.23 -3.91
C VAL A 29 -41.55 7.89 -3.24
N ALA A 30 -40.68 8.90 -3.11
CA ALA A 30 -39.47 8.79 -2.31
C ALA A 30 -39.87 8.71 -0.82
N LEU A 31 -39.74 7.53 -0.23
CA LEU A 31 -39.67 7.40 1.22
C LEU A 31 -38.41 8.14 1.71
N PRO A 32 -38.46 8.90 2.81
CA PRO A 32 -37.26 9.50 3.37
C PRO A 32 -36.38 8.36 3.89
N GLY A 33 -35.32 8.03 3.14
CA GLY A 33 -34.24 7.20 3.65
C GLY A 33 -33.70 7.87 4.90
N GLN A 34 -33.69 7.15 6.01
CA GLN A 34 -32.97 7.55 7.20
C GLN A 34 -31.49 7.59 6.82
N ALA A 35 -30.98 8.79 6.57
CA ALA A 35 -29.55 9.02 6.54
C ALA A 35 -29.04 8.68 7.94
N VAL A 36 -28.31 7.57 8.04
CA VAL A 36 -27.43 7.34 9.19
C VAL A 36 -26.43 8.48 9.13
N ALA A 37 -26.54 9.41 10.08
CA ALA A 37 -25.54 10.44 10.26
C ALA A 37 -24.25 9.72 10.65
N ALA A 38 -23.28 9.68 9.75
CA ALA A 38 -21.89 9.45 10.09
C ALA A 38 -21.37 10.77 10.69
N ASP A 39 -21.83 11.09 11.90
CA ASP A 39 -21.25 12.17 12.70
C ASP A 39 -20.01 11.61 13.41
N GLY A 40 -18.91 11.57 12.69
CA GLY A 40 -17.57 11.45 13.23
C GLY A 40 -16.68 12.38 12.44
N GLU A 41 -15.95 13.28 13.13
CA GLU A 41 -14.83 13.98 12.49
C GLU A 41 -13.94 12.94 11.79
N PRO A 42 -13.44 13.20 10.56
CA PRO A 42 -12.62 12.23 9.86
C PRO A 42 -11.46 11.81 10.75
N SER A 43 -11.39 10.51 11.05
CA SER A 43 -10.28 9.92 11.80
C SER A 43 -8.98 10.29 11.07
N PRO A 44 -7.94 10.78 11.79
CA PRO A 44 -6.65 11.10 11.18
C PRO A 44 -5.96 9.85 10.62
N TYR A 45 -6.39 8.66 11.04
CA TYR A 45 -5.99 7.38 10.48
C TYR A 45 -7.14 6.81 9.63
N VAL A 46 -6.90 6.63 8.33
CA VAL A 46 -7.83 5.92 7.45
C VAL A 46 -7.47 4.45 7.45
N PHE A 47 -8.34 3.64 8.02
CA PHE A 47 -8.18 2.19 7.98
C PHE A 47 -8.52 1.66 6.59
N ASP A 48 -8.02 0.46 6.31
CA ASP A 48 -8.31 -0.32 5.12
C ASP A 48 -9.83 -0.36 4.83
N PRO A 49 -10.29 0.12 3.66
CA PRO A 49 -11.70 0.12 3.30
C PRO A 49 -12.25 -1.29 3.08
N GLY A 50 -11.38 -2.28 2.85
CA GLY A 50 -11.69 -3.70 2.80
C GLY A 50 -11.69 -4.39 4.17
N ALA A 51 -11.38 -3.68 5.26
CA ALA A 51 -11.35 -4.26 6.59
C ALA A 51 -12.75 -4.71 7.04
N ARG A 52 -12.83 -5.95 7.51
CA ARG A 52 -14.08 -6.57 7.96
C ARG A 52 -14.31 -6.28 9.44
N GLN A 53 -15.53 -5.92 9.82
CA GLN A 53 -15.86 -5.83 11.24
C GLN A 53 -15.76 -7.22 11.87
N ILE A 54 -15.17 -7.29 13.06
CA ILE A 54 -15.10 -8.48 13.92
C ILE A 54 -15.30 -8.05 15.37
N GLU A 55 -15.71 -8.97 16.23
CA GLU A 55 -15.82 -8.75 17.68
C GLU A 55 -14.90 -9.72 18.42
N GLY A 56 -13.92 -9.19 19.14
CA GLY A 56 -12.99 -9.94 19.95
C GLY A 56 -13.68 -10.55 21.17
N ALA A 57 -13.43 -11.83 21.41
CA ALA A 57 -14.03 -12.51 22.56
C ALA A 57 -13.23 -12.28 23.85
N THR A 58 -13.87 -12.49 25.00
CA THR A 58 -13.21 -12.50 26.32
C THR A 58 -12.67 -13.88 26.71
N THR A 59 -13.04 -14.92 25.96
CA THR A 59 -12.56 -16.30 26.19
C THR A 59 -12.26 -17.00 24.86
N PRO A 60 -11.30 -17.96 24.83
CA PRO A 60 -10.97 -18.71 23.62
C PRO A 60 -12.16 -19.41 22.94
N GLY A 61 -13.13 -19.90 23.73
CA GLY A 61 -14.28 -20.63 23.21
C GLY A 61 -15.28 -19.78 22.41
N GLY A 62 -15.26 -18.45 22.59
CA GLY A 62 -16.09 -17.51 21.83
C GLY A 62 -15.35 -16.79 20.71
N ALA A 63 -14.04 -17.05 20.53
CA ALA A 63 -13.19 -16.27 19.63
C ALA A 63 -13.52 -16.52 18.15
N GLU A 64 -13.82 -15.45 17.43
CA GLU A 64 -14.01 -15.46 15.98
C GLU A 64 -12.68 -15.60 15.23
N SER A 65 -12.71 -16.14 14.02
CA SER A 65 -11.49 -16.50 13.26
C SER A 65 -10.96 -15.37 12.41
N LEU A 66 -9.65 -15.12 12.50
CA LEU A 66 -8.92 -14.25 11.58
C LEU A 66 -8.39 -15.08 10.41
N ALA A 67 -9.01 -14.97 9.24
CA ALA A 67 -8.46 -15.54 8.00
C ALA A 67 -7.14 -14.87 7.62
N ALA A 68 -6.18 -15.65 7.12
CA ALA A 68 -4.92 -15.14 6.59
C ALA A 68 -5.15 -14.27 5.33
N GLY A 69 -4.35 -13.23 5.17
CA GLY A 69 -4.43 -12.25 4.08
C GLY A 69 -5.61 -11.28 4.21
N ALA A 70 -6.25 -11.19 5.37
CA ALA A 70 -7.39 -10.30 5.60
C ALA A 70 -7.10 -9.26 6.69
N THR A 71 -7.71 -8.09 6.52
CA THR A 71 -7.73 -7.00 7.50
C THR A 71 -9.10 -6.95 8.18
N TYR A 72 -9.11 -6.59 9.46
CA TYR A 72 -10.29 -6.52 10.31
C TYR A 72 -10.31 -5.22 11.10
N ARG A 73 -11.51 -4.84 11.56
CA ARG A 73 -11.77 -3.72 12.46
C ARG A 73 -12.45 -4.20 13.72
N ASP A 74 -12.02 -3.67 14.86
CA ASP A 74 -12.65 -3.81 16.16
C ASP A 74 -12.36 -2.56 17.01
N SER A 75 -12.76 -2.53 18.27
CA SER A 75 -12.48 -1.47 19.23
C SER A 75 -12.09 -2.08 20.58
N ILE A 76 -11.20 -1.41 21.31
CA ILE A 76 -10.71 -1.90 22.60
C ILE A 76 -10.81 -0.86 23.71
N GLU A 77 -11.54 -1.24 24.75
CA GLU A 77 -11.71 -0.45 25.97
C GLU A 77 -10.40 -0.34 26.77
N PRO A 78 -10.24 0.70 27.60
CA PRO A 78 -9.13 0.77 28.56
C PRO A 78 -9.09 -0.48 29.46
N GLY A 79 -7.92 -1.13 29.56
CA GLY A 79 -7.78 -2.39 30.30
C GLY A 79 -8.38 -3.61 29.59
N GLY A 80 -8.88 -3.44 28.36
CA GLY A 80 -9.51 -4.47 27.56
C GLY A 80 -8.53 -5.56 27.12
N LYS A 81 -9.09 -6.77 26.92
CA LYS A 81 -8.42 -7.95 26.39
C LYS A 81 -9.34 -8.65 25.41
N LEU A 82 -8.94 -8.68 24.15
CA LEU A 82 -9.69 -9.25 23.04
C LEU A 82 -8.96 -10.49 22.51
N ILE A 83 -9.72 -11.55 22.24
CA ILE A 83 -9.21 -12.85 21.80
C ILE A 83 -9.84 -13.22 20.47
N TYR A 84 -8.99 -13.55 19.50
CA TYR A 84 -9.37 -14.01 18.16
C TYR A 84 -8.72 -15.36 17.86
N ARG A 85 -9.41 -16.23 17.13
CA ARG A 85 -8.91 -17.55 16.76
C ARG A 85 -8.06 -17.47 15.49
N LEU A 86 -6.97 -18.23 15.49
CA LEU A 86 -6.14 -18.51 14.33
C LEU A 86 -6.17 -20.01 14.08
N ASP A 87 -6.60 -20.43 12.90
CA ASP A 87 -6.61 -21.84 12.49
C ASP A 87 -5.32 -22.12 11.70
N LEU A 88 -4.27 -22.63 12.40
CA LEU A 88 -2.91 -22.74 11.85
C LEU A 88 -2.55 -24.19 11.50
N ASP A 89 -1.77 -24.38 10.44
CA ASP A 89 -1.18 -25.67 10.08
C ASP A 89 0.19 -25.89 10.77
N ALA A 90 0.87 -26.99 10.45
CA ALA A 90 2.20 -27.31 11.01
C ALA A 90 3.38 -26.90 10.12
N ARG A 91 3.18 -26.03 9.12
CA ARG A 91 4.19 -25.69 8.09
C ARG A 91 4.34 -24.19 7.83
N THR A 92 3.28 -23.42 8.05
CA THR A 92 3.15 -22.02 7.69
C THR A 92 3.39 -21.16 8.93
N ASN A 93 4.19 -20.10 8.78
CA ASN A 93 4.34 -19.10 9.83
C ASN A 93 3.15 -18.14 9.77
N ALA A 94 2.69 -17.71 10.93
CA ALA A 94 1.58 -16.76 11.04
C ALA A 94 2.03 -15.52 11.80
N TYR A 95 1.66 -14.35 11.29
CA TYR A 95 1.92 -13.06 11.92
C TYR A 95 0.61 -12.31 12.05
N VAL A 96 0.33 -11.81 13.24
CA VAL A 96 -0.83 -10.96 13.51
C VAL A 96 -0.33 -9.63 14.02
N SER A 97 -0.74 -8.56 13.35
CA SER A 97 -0.49 -7.18 13.76
C SER A 97 -1.78 -6.48 14.14
N ALA A 98 -1.67 -5.52 15.04
CA ALA A 98 -2.78 -4.66 15.44
C ALA A 98 -2.29 -3.21 15.49
N VAL A 99 -3.06 -2.31 14.88
CA VAL A 99 -2.89 -0.86 14.97
C VAL A 99 -3.99 -0.32 15.85
N ALA A 100 -3.64 0.22 17.02
CA ALA A 100 -4.55 0.92 17.90
C ALA A 100 -4.53 2.42 17.59
N VAL A 101 -5.72 3.00 17.41
CA VAL A 101 -5.91 4.38 16.98
C VAL A 101 -6.67 5.15 18.06
N PRO A 102 -5.97 5.90 18.93
CA PRO A 102 -6.63 6.86 19.81
C PRO A 102 -7.30 7.97 19.00
N SER A 103 -8.45 8.45 19.50
CA SER A 103 -9.12 9.61 18.90
C SER A 103 -8.28 10.89 19.02
N LEU A 104 -8.47 11.83 18.10
CA LEU A 104 -7.84 13.15 18.19
C LEU A 104 -8.23 13.86 19.48
N GLY A 105 -7.29 14.61 20.05
CA GLY A 105 -7.51 15.37 21.28
C GLY A 105 -7.64 14.52 22.55
N THR A 106 -7.51 13.19 22.47
CA THR A 106 -7.48 12.33 23.65
C THR A 106 -6.21 12.53 24.45
N THR A 107 -6.32 12.36 25.76
CA THR A 107 -5.18 12.35 26.68
C THR A 107 -4.64 10.93 26.75
N VAL A 108 -3.34 10.79 26.54
CA VAL A 108 -2.64 9.50 26.68
C VAL A 108 -1.45 9.65 27.63
N ALA A 109 -1.20 8.62 28.42
CA ALA A 109 -0.04 8.54 29.28
C ALA A 109 1.14 7.86 28.58
N TYR A 110 2.36 8.11 29.06
CA TYR A 110 3.57 7.49 28.49
C TYR A 110 3.56 5.95 28.58
N GLY A 111 2.83 5.41 29.57
CA GLY A 111 2.72 4.00 29.86
C GLY A 111 1.60 3.28 29.12
N ASP A 112 0.68 4.04 28.49
CA ASP A 112 -0.37 3.43 27.69
C ASP A 112 0.25 2.67 26.52
N ARG A 113 -0.27 1.47 26.29
CA ARG A 113 0.27 0.55 25.31
C ARG A 113 -0.79 -0.37 24.75
N ILE A 114 -0.49 -0.87 23.56
CA ILE A 114 -1.14 -2.05 22.98
C ILE A 114 -0.14 -3.20 23.01
N LYS A 115 -0.58 -4.37 23.47
CA LYS A 115 0.20 -5.61 23.45
C LYS A 115 -0.51 -6.61 22.55
N VAL A 116 0.24 -7.28 21.70
CA VAL A 116 -0.25 -8.37 20.85
C VAL A 116 0.52 -9.63 21.22
N SER A 117 -0.20 -10.73 21.39
CA SER A 117 0.36 -12.06 21.61
C SER A 117 -0.27 -13.06 20.65
N VAL A 118 0.50 -14.08 20.26
CA VAL A 118 -0.05 -15.31 19.68
C VAL A 118 0.14 -16.43 20.69
N GLN A 119 -0.96 -17.07 21.10
CA GLN A 119 -1.00 -18.08 22.16
C GLN A 119 -1.45 -19.43 21.64
N ASP A 120 -0.93 -20.50 22.25
CA ASP A 120 -1.46 -21.85 22.06
C ASP A 120 -2.76 -22.09 22.86
N GLN A 121 -3.32 -23.29 22.75
CA GLN A 121 -4.55 -23.67 23.44
C GLN A 121 -4.44 -23.70 24.97
N GLN A 122 -3.22 -23.73 25.51
CA GLN A 122 -2.96 -23.67 26.95
C GLN A 122 -2.68 -22.24 27.43
N GLY A 123 -2.78 -21.24 26.54
CA GLY A 123 -2.51 -19.84 26.85
C GLY A 123 -1.01 -19.51 26.95
N ARG A 124 -0.13 -20.37 26.45
CA ARG A 124 1.31 -20.08 26.39
C ARG A 124 1.60 -19.24 25.16
N ASP A 125 2.31 -18.13 25.36
CA ASP A 125 2.74 -17.26 24.27
C ASP A 125 3.74 -18.01 23.37
N CYS A 126 3.42 -18.10 22.08
CA CYS A 126 4.37 -18.42 21.02
C CYS A 126 5.31 -17.23 20.77
N SER A 127 4.74 -16.03 20.79
CA SER A 127 5.46 -14.77 20.91
C SER A 127 4.53 -13.66 21.35
N SER A 128 5.11 -12.54 21.79
CA SER A 128 4.40 -11.33 22.18
C SER A 128 5.28 -10.10 21.98
N ASN A 129 4.68 -9.00 21.54
CA ASN A 129 5.31 -7.68 21.54
C ASN A 129 4.28 -6.61 21.90
N ASP A 130 4.77 -5.44 22.32
CA ASP A 130 3.94 -4.29 22.62
C ASP A 130 4.48 -3.00 21.99
N ALA A 131 3.60 -2.00 21.90
CA ALA A 131 3.94 -0.64 21.48
C ALA A 131 3.33 0.35 22.47
N GLN A 132 4.13 1.33 22.90
CA GLN A 132 3.75 2.34 23.89
C GLN A 132 4.17 3.75 23.44
N PHE A 133 3.55 4.80 24.01
CA PHE A 133 3.87 6.19 23.65
C PHE A 133 5.26 6.64 24.11
N GLY A 134 5.70 6.19 25.30
CA GLY A 134 7.00 6.53 25.88
C GLY A 134 7.07 7.98 26.39
N SER A 135 8.13 8.31 27.14
CA SER A 135 8.24 9.58 27.88
C SER A 135 8.50 10.81 26.99
N SER A 136 9.21 10.64 25.87
CA SER A 136 9.52 11.71 24.91
C SER A 136 8.42 11.92 23.87
N GLY A 137 7.55 10.94 23.64
CA GLY A 137 6.44 11.00 22.68
C GLY A 137 5.08 10.86 23.34
N ARG A 138 4.79 11.60 24.42
CA ARG A 138 3.49 11.56 25.11
C ARG A 138 2.41 12.35 24.35
N PHE A 139 1.92 11.81 23.25
CA PHE A 139 0.81 12.39 22.49
C PHE A 139 0.07 11.30 21.70
N PRO A 140 -1.26 11.44 21.48
CA PRO A 140 -2.05 10.45 20.76
C PRO A 140 -1.56 10.31 19.32
N ARG A 141 -1.27 9.08 18.93
CA ARG A 141 -0.90 8.66 17.56
C ARG A 141 -1.16 7.16 17.41
N PRO A 142 -1.29 6.63 16.19
CA PRO A 142 -1.45 5.19 15.98
C PRO A 142 -0.29 4.39 16.59
N LEU A 143 -0.60 3.38 17.39
CA LEU A 143 0.36 2.41 17.95
C LEU A 143 0.21 1.08 17.23
N ALA A 144 1.30 0.55 16.68
CA ALA A 144 1.28 -0.74 15.98
C ALA A 144 2.22 -1.74 16.66
N ALA A 145 1.70 -2.92 16.96
CA ALA A 145 2.44 -4.05 17.49
C ALA A 145 2.05 -5.32 16.74
N TYR A 146 2.91 -6.34 16.82
CA TYR A 146 2.67 -7.62 16.16
C TYR A 146 3.13 -8.79 17.04
N ALA A 147 2.57 -9.96 16.80
CA ALA A 147 3.07 -11.22 17.31
C ALA A 147 2.94 -12.29 16.24
N TYR A 148 3.60 -13.40 16.48
CA TYR A 148 3.77 -14.45 15.49
C TYR A 148 3.86 -15.84 16.10
N ARG A 149 3.61 -16.82 15.25
CA ARG A 149 3.94 -18.22 15.46
C ARG A 149 4.79 -18.66 14.29
N MET A 150 6.04 -19.02 14.55
CA MET A 150 6.97 -19.55 13.54
C MET A 150 7.12 -21.07 13.71
N ILE A 151 7.19 -21.76 12.58
CA ILE A 151 7.64 -23.14 12.49
C ILE A 151 9.16 -23.15 12.44
N GLU A 152 9.77 -23.72 13.48
CA GLU A 152 11.21 -23.72 13.68
C GLU A 152 11.69 -25.14 13.90
N GLN A 153 12.73 -25.54 13.16
CA GLN A 153 13.37 -26.82 13.41
C GLN A 153 13.97 -26.87 14.81
N GLY A 154 13.58 -27.88 15.60
CA GLY A 154 14.07 -28.07 16.96
C GLY A 154 13.28 -27.34 18.05
N ALA A 155 12.31 -26.50 17.70
CA ALA A 155 11.39 -25.93 18.68
C ALA A 155 10.42 -27.01 19.21
N HIS A 156 10.10 -26.95 20.50
CA HIS A 156 9.22 -27.93 21.17
C HIS A 156 7.83 -27.36 21.50
N ALA A 157 7.61 -26.06 21.30
CA ALA A 157 6.35 -25.39 21.56
C ALA A 157 5.86 -24.67 20.30
N CYS A 158 4.54 -24.53 20.19
CA CYS A 158 3.89 -23.85 19.07
C CYS A 158 4.23 -24.40 17.68
N GLN A 159 4.48 -25.71 17.55
CA GLN A 159 4.82 -26.36 16.26
C GLN A 159 3.66 -27.16 15.65
N GLU A 160 2.64 -27.48 16.46
CA GLU A 160 1.54 -28.35 16.04
C GLU A 160 0.47 -27.57 15.27
N ALA A 161 -0.21 -28.24 14.34
CA ALA A 161 -1.41 -27.70 13.70
C ALA A 161 -2.58 -27.64 14.70
N GLY A 162 -3.46 -26.67 14.53
CA GLY A 162 -4.67 -26.52 15.33
C GLY A 162 -5.01 -25.06 15.63
N PRO A 163 -5.98 -24.83 16.54
CA PRO A 163 -6.34 -23.49 16.96
C PRO A 163 -5.24 -22.88 17.83
N TYR A 164 -4.88 -21.65 17.48
CA TYR A 164 -4.11 -20.69 18.26
C TYR A 164 -4.96 -19.44 18.47
N TYR A 165 -4.48 -18.51 19.29
CA TYR A 165 -5.24 -17.31 19.62
C TYR A 165 -4.38 -16.06 19.49
N ALA A 166 -4.83 -15.10 18.69
CA ALA A 166 -4.32 -13.74 18.75
C ALA A 166 -4.99 -13.04 19.93
N VAL A 167 -4.18 -12.49 20.83
CA VAL A 167 -4.65 -11.79 22.03
C VAL A 167 -4.16 -10.36 21.97
N ILE A 168 -5.09 -9.40 22.00
CA ILE A 168 -4.81 -7.96 21.96
C ILE A 168 -5.22 -7.36 23.30
N GLU A 169 -4.28 -6.69 23.97
CA GLU A 169 -4.47 -6.10 25.30
C GLU A 169 -4.16 -4.61 25.27
N ARG A 170 -5.07 -3.78 25.79
CA ARG A 170 -4.81 -2.34 26.02
C ARG A 170 -4.51 -2.12 27.49
N THR A 171 -3.34 -1.57 27.80
CA THR A 171 -3.08 -1.01 29.13
C THR A 171 -3.27 0.50 29.05
N SER A 172 -3.98 1.07 30.02
CA SER A 172 -4.18 2.50 30.13
C SER A 172 -4.00 2.96 31.57
N ASP A 173 -3.39 4.13 31.74
CA ASP A 173 -3.28 4.81 33.02
C ASP A 173 -4.60 5.50 33.39
N ASP A 174 -4.85 5.68 34.69
CA ASP A 174 -6.06 6.35 35.20
C ASP A 174 -6.17 7.83 34.74
N THR A 175 -5.06 8.43 34.32
CA THR A 175 -5.01 9.80 33.77
C THR A 175 -5.34 9.89 32.29
N SER A 176 -5.42 8.76 31.60
CA SER A 176 -5.73 8.69 30.17
C SER A 176 -7.23 8.77 29.91
N SER A 177 -7.60 9.24 28.73
CA SER A 177 -9.02 9.34 28.37
C SER A 177 -9.67 7.94 28.26
N PRO A 178 -10.93 7.79 28.71
CA PRO A 178 -11.56 6.49 28.88
C PRO A 178 -12.16 5.92 27.59
N GLU A 179 -12.18 6.67 26.48
CA GLU A 179 -12.79 6.22 25.24
C GLU A 179 -12.04 4.99 24.68
N PRO A 180 -12.76 4.06 24.02
CA PRO A 180 -12.14 2.94 23.34
C PRO A 180 -11.20 3.42 22.24
N TRP A 181 -10.18 2.61 21.94
CA TRP A 181 -9.33 2.80 20.78
C TRP A 181 -9.83 1.89 19.67
N GLU A 182 -9.98 2.44 18.48
CA GLU A 182 -10.27 1.64 17.29
C GLU A 182 -9.04 0.80 16.93
N LEU A 183 -9.28 -0.40 16.41
CA LEU A 183 -8.26 -1.37 16.04
C LEU A 183 -8.33 -1.69 14.54
N GLU A 184 -7.18 -1.67 13.87
CA GLU A 184 -6.98 -2.36 12.60
C GLU A 184 -6.15 -3.62 12.84
N ILE A 185 -6.70 -4.79 12.53
CA ILE A 185 -6.06 -6.08 12.80
C ILE A 185 -5.75 -6.76 11.48
N HIS A 186 -4.53 -7.24 11.30
CA HIS A 186 -4.10 -7.85 10.05
C HIS A 186 -3.39 -9.18 10.33
N HIS A 187 -3.81 -10.24 9.64
CA HIS A 187 -3.22 -11.57 9.74
C HIS A 187 -2.56 -11.94 8.41
N VAL A 188 -1.25 -12.18 8.43
CA VAL A 188 -0.47 -12.62 7.25
C VAL A 188 0.17 -13.98 7.51
N ALA A 189 0.33 -14.74 6.44
CA ALA A 189 0.93 -16.06 6.45
C ALA A 189 2.20 -16.06 5.59
N GLU A 190 3.31 -16.57 6.13
CA GLU A 190 4.54 -16.82 5.36
C GLU A 190 4.62 -18.33 5.10
N PRO A 191 4.65 -18.79 3.84
CA PRO A 191 4.81 -20.20 3.55
C PRO A 191 6.18 -20.72 4.03
N GLY A 192 6.25 -22.02 4.29
CA GLY A 192 7.51 -22.70 4.53
C GLY A 192 8.41 -22.69 3.28
N LEU A 193 9.60 -23.29 3.39
CA LEU A 193 10.51 -23.43 2.26
C LEU A 193 10.40 -24.80 1.60
N THR A 194 10.63 -24.87 0.29
CA THR A 194 10.74 -26.14 -0.46
C THR A 194 11.95 -26.96 -0.03
N ALA A 195 12.99 -26.30 0.49
CA ALA A 195 14.18 -26.90 1.07
C ALA A 195 14.71 -26.04 2.22
N ALA A 196 15.34 -26.67 3.20
CA ALA A 196 16.00 -25.92 4.27
C ALA A 196 17.10 -25.02 3.69
N GLY A 197 17.05 -23.73 4.02
CA GLY A 197 18.07 -22.75 3.67
C GLY A 197 19.17 -22.63 4.72
N PRO A 198 20.15 -21.74 4.50
CA PRO A 198 21.10 -21.35 5.52
C PRO A 198 20.39 -20.84 6.78
N SER A 199 21.04 -20.99 7.94
CA SER A 199 20.51 -20.55 9.24
C SER A 199 21.41 -19.54 9.94
N GLU A 200 22.41 -19.00 9.22
CA GLU A 200 23.35 -18.02 9.76
C GLU A 200 23.00 -16.64 9.21
N ALA A 201 22.59 -15.74 10.11
CA ALA A 201 22.28 -14.37 9.74
C ALA A 201 23.53 -13.65 9.18
N PRO A 202 23.39 -12.81 8.15
CA PRO A 202 24.49 -12.00 7.62
C PRO A 202 25.23 -11.23 8.70
N SER A 203 26.56 -11.29 8.64
CA SER A 203 27.45 -10.52 9.52
C SER A 203 28.44 -9.70 8.70
N GLY A 204 29.03 -8.67 9.32
CA GLY A 204 30.04 -7.83 8.65
C GLY A 204 29.50 -6.90 7.56
N TRP A 205 28.20 -6.60 7.57
CA TRP A 205 27.58 -5.62 6.68
C TRP A 205 27.92 -4.17 7.09
N PRO A 206 27.86 -3.20 6.15
CA PRO A 206 28.20 -1.80 6.42
C PRO A 206 27.26 -1.15 7.44
N SER A 207 27.79 -0.75 8.59
CA SER A 207 27.01 -0.04 9.63
C SER A 207 27.10 1.48 9.54
N ALA A 208 27.81 2.02 8.55
CA ALA A 208 27.86 3.45 8.29
C ALA A 208 26.67 3.84 7.43
N SER A 209 25.98 4.92 7.81
CA SER A 209 24.98 5.52 6.92
C SER A 209 25.64 5.94 5.59
N PRO A 210 24.98 5.71 4.45
CA PRO A 210 25.49 6.13 3.16
C PRO A 210 25.66 7.65 3.11
N ALA A 211 26.52 8.11 2.20
CA ALA A 211 26.58 9.53 1.90
C ALA A 211 25.20 9.98 1.39
N PRO A 212 24.73 11.18 1.74
CA PRO A 212 23.42 11.64 1.30
C PRO A 212 23.30 11.53 -0.22
N ALA A 213 22.30 10.77 -0.72
CA ALA A 213 22.04 10.72 -2.15
C ALA A 213 21.93 12.14 -2.72
N GLY A 214 22.67 12.40 -3.80
CA GLY A 214 22.58 13.65 -4.54
C GLY A 214 21.24 13.73 -5.27
N GLY A 215 20.74 14.95 -5.48
CA GLY A 215 19.52 15.18 -6.25
C GLY A 215 18.62 16.25 -5.64
N THR A 216 17.68 16.74 -6.44
CA THR A 216 16.65 17.67 -5.98
C THR A 216 15.57 16.90 -5.23
N ALA A 217 15.19 17.39 -4.05
CA ALA A 217 14.12 16.76 -3.28
C ALA A 217 12.78 16.85 -4.04
N ARG A 218 12.03 15.76 -4.04
CA ARG A 218 10.73 15.63 -4.73
C ARG A 218 9.58 15.75 -3.74
N ALA A 219 8.53 16.48 -4.09
CA ALA A 219 7.34 16.55 -3.25
C ALA A 219 6.59 15.21 -3.22
N ARG A 220 6.19 14.77 -2.03
CA ARG A 220 5.36 13.59 -1.80
C ARG A 220 4.62 13.79 -0.48
N GLU A 221 3.31 14.03 -0.56
CA GLU A 221 2.46 14.00 0.63
C GLU A 221 2.38 12.58 1.18
N GLY A 222 2.16 12.44 2.49
CA GLY A 222 2.04 11.13 3.13
C GLY A 222 0.61 10.60 3.11
N GLY A 223 0.50 9.27 3.20
CA GLY A 223 -0.76 8.61 3.50
C GLY A 223 -1.15 8.77 4.96
N THR A 224 -2.35 8.30 5.31
CA THR A 224 -2.94 8.46 6.65
C THR A 224 -2.90 7.17 7.48
N GLY A 225 -2.59 6.02 6.88
CA GLY A 225 -2.44 4.73 7.53
C GLY A 225 -1.57 3.75 6.73
N PHE A 226 -1.53 2.48 7.16
CA PHE A 226 -0.78 1.46 6.43
C PHE A 226 -1.39 1.13 5.06
N ASN A 227 -2.71 1.26 4.93
CA ASN A 227 -3.46 0.95 3.71
C ASN A 227 -3.14 1.88 2.53
N ASP A 228 -3.03 3.19 2.81
CA ASP A 228 -2.82 4.25 1.81
C ASP A 228 -1.40 4.85 1.89
N ALA A 229 -0.46 4.14 2.53
CA ALA A 229 0.92 4.59 2.65
C ALA A 229 1.53 4.89 1.28
N GLU A 230 2.13 6.09 1.16
CA GLU A 230 2.64 6.61 -0.10
C GLU A 230 4.04 6.08 -0.43
N ASP A 231 4.29 5.80 -1.71
CA ASP A 231 5.54 5.19 -2.17
C ASP A 231 6.72 6.17 -2.06
N LEU A 232 7.78 5.74 -1.39
CA LEU A 232 9.09 6.38 -1.41
C LEU A 232 10.11 5.45 -2.07
N THR A 233 10.75 5.97 -3.11
CA THR A 233 11.95 5.36 -3.71
C THR A 233 13.19 6.02 -3.14
N ASP A 234 14.36 5.53 -3.56
CA ASP A 234 15.64 6.18 -3.26
C ASP A 234 15.65 7.67 -3.63
N GLY A 235 16.24 8.46 -2.73
CA GLY A 235 16.46 9.89 -2.89
C GLY A 235 15.87 10.75 -1.77
N ALA A 236 15.81 12.05 -2.06
CA ALA A 236 15.29 13.07 -1.15
C ALA A 236 13.84 13.44 -1.47
N TRP A 237 13.07 13.67 -0.40
CA TRP A 237 11.63 13.92 -0.46
C TRP A 237 11.23 15.08 0.46
N THR A 238 10.16 15.78 0.10
CA THR A 238 9.56 16.84 0.91
C THR A 238 8.06 16.66 1.05
N ALA A 239 7.51 16.98 2.21
CA ALA A 239 6.08 17.03 2.49
C ALA A 239 5.77 18.21 3.42
N SER A 240 4.48 18.47 3.66
CA SER A 240 4.04 19.28 4.79
C SER A 240 3.48 18.37 5.89
N ILE A 241 3.65 18.75 7.15
CA ILE A 241 3.07 18.01 8.27
C ILE A 241 2.50 18.98 9.32
N GLU A 242 1.28 18.71 9.77
CA GLU A 242 0.59 19.52 10.78
C GLU A 242 0.88 19.01 12.21
N PRO A 243 0.91 19.89 13.23
CA PRO A 243 1.03 19.44 14.61
C PRO A 243 -0.10 18.48 15.02
N GLY A 244 0.27 17.29 15.51
CA GLY A 244 -0.66 16.21 15.84
C GLY A 244 -0.89 15.21 14.70
N GLU A 245 -0.43 15.51 13.48
CA GLU A 245 -0.58 14.63 12.33
C GLU A 245 0.39 13.46 12.36
N THR A 246 -0.02 12.34 11.75
CA THR A 246 0.84 11.19 11.47
C THR A 246 0.76 10.85 9.98
N LEU A 247 1.91 10.84 9.32
CA LEU A 247 2.06 10.50 7.92
C LEU A 247 2.65 9.09 7.76
N PHE A 248 2.17 8.36 6.76
CA PHE A 248 2.61 7.02 6.41
C PHE A 248 3.18 6.96 4.99
N TYR A 249 4.33 6.32 4.87
CA TYR A 249 5.00 6.03 3.62
C TYR A 249 5.44 4.58 3.56
N ARG A 250 5.74 4.07 2.37
CA ARG A 250 6.30 2.72 2.19
C ARG A 250 7.47 2.71 1.21
N VAL A 251 8.47 1.89 1.52
CA VAL A 251 9.71 1.72 0.73
C VAL A 251 9.81 0.24 0.34
N PRO A 252 10.02 -0.09 -0.95
CA PRO A 252 10.25 -1.47 -1.35
C PRO A 252 11.69 -1.85 -1.03
N VAL A 253 11.88 -2.94 -0.28
CA VAL A 253 13.21 -3.45 0.07
C VAL A 253 13.26 -4.93 -0.25
N ASP A 254 14.15 -5.32 -1.16
CA ASP A 254 14.30 -6.70 -1.60
C ASP A 254 15.39 -7.44 -0.80
N TRP A 255 15.46 -8.75 -0.98
CA TRP A 255 16.47 -9.60 -0.37
C TRP A 255 17.88 -9.09 -0.68
N GLY A 256 18.74 -9.05 0.33
CA GLY A 256 20.11 -8.57 0.25
C GLY A 256 20.26 -7.04 0.38
N GLN A 257 19.18 -6.28 0.36
CA GLN A 257 19.22 -4.81 0.42
C GLN A 257 19.11 -4.29 1.87
N GLN A 258 19.73 -3.14 2.13
CA GLN A 258 19.65 -2.40 3.39
C GLN A 258 18.86 -1.12 3.21
N LEU A 259 18.02 -0.79 4.19
CA LEU A 259 17.25 0.44 4.21
C LEU A 259 17.87 1.45 5.17
N PHE A 260 18.13 2.65 4.67
CA PHE A 260 18.45 3.82 5.47
C PHE A 260 17.36 4.86 5.26
N ALA A 261 16.88 5.45 6.35
CA ALA A 261 15.89 6.50 6.28
C ALA A 261 16.16 7.59 7.32
N THR A 262 15.95 8.84 6.90
CA THR A 262 16.03 10.02 7.75
C THR A 262 14.79 10.88 7.56
N ALA A 263 14.36 11.55 8.62
CA ALA A 263 13.32 12.56 8.57
C ALA A 263 13.77 13.81 9.33
N GLY A 264 13.34 14.98 8.90
CA GLY A 264 13.69 16.24 9.55
C GLY A 264 12.64 17.32 9.38
N LEU A 265 12.61 18.21 10.35
CA LEU A 265 11.75 19.39 10.35
C LEU A 265 12.55 20.60 9.90
N GLY A 266 11.96 21.42 9.03
CA GLY A 266 12.53 22.69 8.57
C GLY A 266 12.63 23.75 9.68
N THR A 267 13.24 24.89 9.36
CA THR A 267 13.34 26.04 10.28
C THR A 267 12.01 26.79 10.36
N THR A 268 11.59 27.18 11.56
CA THR A 268 10.42 28.05 11.80
C THR A 268 10.81 29.26 12.67
N PRO A 269 10.19 30.44 12.49
CA PRO A 269 10.40 31.57 13.39
C PRO A 269 9.90 31.27 14.81
N GLY A 270 10.64 31.73 15.82
CA GLY A 270 10.23 31.61 17.22
C GLY A 270 11.40 31.36 18.16
N ARG A 271 11.11 31.34 19.46
CA ARG A 271 12.03 30.88 20.51
C ARG A 271 11.27 29.91 21.38
N GLY A 272 11.77 28.69 21.51
CA GLY A 272 11.08 27.63 22.22
C GLY A 272 11.85 26.32 22.22
N PHE A 273 11.31 25.33 22.90
CA PHE A 273 11.87 23.98 22.90
C PHE A 273 10.79 22.93 23.18
N VAL A 274 10.66 21.97 22.28
CA VAL A 274 9.78 20.81 22.44
C VAL A 274 10.65 19.56 22.45
N SER A 275 10.60 18.79 23.55
CA SER A 275 11.24 17.48 23.62
C SER A 275 10.42 16.45 22.87
N GLY A 276 11.07 15.60 22.06
CA GLY A 276 10.37 14.59 21.25
C GLY A 276 9.30 15.21 20.35
N ALA A 277 9.72 16.24 19.61
CA ALA A 277 8.90 16.96 18.66
C ALA A 277 8.49 16.08 17.48
N LEU A 278 9.40 15.23 16.98
CA LEU A 278 9.14 14.31 15.87
C LEU A 278 9.39 12.87 16.35
N ALA A 279 8.43 12.00 16.09
CA ALA A 279 8.58 10.55 16.26
C ALA A 279 8.58 9.88 14.90
N MET A 280 9.63 9.12 14.62
CA MET A 280 9.79 8.33 13.40
C MET A 280 9.84 6.84 13.77
N SER A 281 9.16 5.98 13.02
CA SER A 281 9.16 4.53 13.25
C SER A 281 9.18 3.78 11.93
N LEU A 282 9.93 2.68 11.88
CA LEU A 282 10.00 1.78 10.75
C LEU A 282 9.30 0.47 11.08
N TYR A 283 8.43 0.01 10.19
CA TYR A 283 7.74 -1.28 10.33
C TYR A 283 8.06 -2.18 9.14
N ASN A 284 8.17 -3.48 9.39
CA ASN A 284 8.40 -4.48 8.35
C ASN A 284 7.08 -4.86 7.63
N PRO A 285 7.13 -5.72 6.59
CA PRO A 285 5.92 -6.14 5.86
C PRO A 285 4.82 -6.76 6.73
N ALA A 286 5.17 -7.45 7.83
CA ALA A 286 4.21 -7.97 8.81
C ALA A 286 3.75 -6.92 9.84
N ARG A 287 4.06 -5.65 9.62
CA ARG A 287 3.80 -4.49 10.49
C ARG A 287 4.41 -4.60 11.89
N GLY A 288 5.49 -5.38 12.03
CA GLY A 288 6.32 -5.43 13.22
C GLY A 288 7.28 -4.24 13.28
N LEU A 289 7.43 -3.62 14.45
CA LEU A 289 8.35 -2.50 14.66
C LEU A 289 9.79 -2.98 14.46
N VAL A 290 10.51 -2.36 13.52
CA VAL A 290 11.93 -2.63 13.23
C VAL A 290 12.81 -1.74 14.10
N ASP A 291 12.56 -0.42 14.03
CA ASP A 291 13.30 0.58 14.79
C ASP A 291 12.42 1.84 14.98
N SER A 292 12.78 2.66 15.97
CA SER A 292 12.10 3.92 16.25
C SER A 292 13.09 5.02 16.65
N ALA A 293 12.94 6.19 16.03
CA ALA A 293 13.62 7.41 16.41
C ALA A 293 12.58 8.39 16.99
N GLY A 294 12.22 8.19 18.26
CA GLY A 294 11.13 8.89 18.94
C GLY A 294 11.52 10.14 19.76
N SER A 295 12.79 10.54 19.76
CA SER A 295 13.34 11.49 20.74
C SER A 295 13.90 12.77 20.14
N MET A 296 13.55 13.11 18.89
CA MET A 296 14.06 14.31 18.26
C MET A 296 13.44 15.57 18.89
N SER A 297 14.18 16.25 19.77
CA SER A 297 13.75 17.55 20.29
C SER A 297 13.94 18.67 19.27
N TYR A 298 13.04 19.66 19.22
CA TYR A 298 13.06 20.75 18.25
C TYR A 298 13.06 22.12 18.95
N SER A 299 13.80 23.08 18.41
CA SER A 299 13.96 24.43 18.96
C SER A 299 13.64 25.54 17.95
N GLY A 300 12.90 25.20 16.90
CA GLY A 300 12.62 26.07 15.76
C GLY A 300 13.71 26.07 14.68
N LYS A 301 14.84 25.39 14.91
CA LYS A 301 15.92 25.22 13.94
C LYS A 301 15.80 23.88 13.24
N GLU A 302 16.20 23.87 11.97
CA GLU A 302 16.27 22.63 11.19
C GLU A 302 16.98 21.52 11.95
N LYS A 303 16.35 20.34 11.96
CA LYS A 303 16.90 19.17 12.64
C LYS A 303 16.40 17.89 11.99
N THR A 304 17.29 16.92 11.89
CA THR A 304 17.04 15.59 11.33
C THR A 304 17.24 14.51 12.39
N THR A 305 16.59 13.37 12.16
CA THR A 305 16.80 12.12 12.89
C THR A 305 16.88 10.97 11.90
N ALA A 306 17.53 9.88 12.29
CA ALA A 306 17.80 8.70 11.49
C ALA A 306 17.62 7.46 12.36
N PHE A 307 17.35 6.32 11.72
CA PHE A 307 17.44 5.02 12.38
C PHE A 307 18.90 4.61 12.58
N ASP A 308 19.13 3.70 13.52
CA ASP A 308 20.41 2.99 13.58
C ASP A 308 20.59 2.17 12.29
N ALA A 309 21.83 1.85 11.94
CA ALA A 309 22.07 1.03 10.74
C ALA A 309 21.44 -0.36 10.93
N LEU A 310 20.62 -0.75 9.96
CA LEU A 310 19.89 -2.01 9.95
C LEU A 310 20.59 -3.05 9.08
N PRO A 311 20.53 -4.35 9.42
CA PRO A 311 21.08 -5.39 8.58
C PRO A 311 20.37 -5.47 7.23
N PRO A 312 21.03 -6.03 6.19
CA PRO A 312 20.36 -6.32 4.94
C PRO A 312 19.19 -7.27 5.18
N VAL A 313 18.13 -7.10 4.40
CA VAL A 313 17.00 -8.01 4.37
C VAL A 313 17.48 -9.40 4.00
N ALA A 314 17.29 -10.37 4.89
CA ALA A 314 17.74 -11.73 4.69
C ALA A 314 16.84 -12.71 5.42
N TYR A 315 16.51 -13.82 4.78
CA TYR A 315 15.64 -14.84 5.38
C TYR A 315 16.25 -15.35 6.70
N GLU A 316 17.57 -15.50 6.72
CA GLU A 316 18.39 -15.99 7.82
C GLU A 316 18.35 -15.10 9.06
N ASN A 317 17.96 -13.83 8.92
CA ASN A 317 17.85 -12.91 10.04
C ASN A 317 16.85 -13.39 11.10
N ARG A 318 15.95 -14.34 10.76
CA ARG A 318 15.08 -15.02 11.74
C ARG A 318 15.85 -15.77 12.84
N PHE A 319 17.06 -16.21 12.54
CA PHE A 319 17.99 -16.87 13.46
C PHE A 319 18.99 -15.89 14.09
N GLY A 320 18.95 -14.62 13.69
CA GLY A 320 19.76 -13.56 14.25
C GLY A 320 19.45 -13.31 15.72
N SER A 321 20.43 -12.73 16.40
CA SER A 321 20.36 -12.43 17.84
C SER A 321 20.53 -10.95 18.15
N ARG A 322 20.92 -10.13 17.17
CA ARG A 322 21.03 -8.69 17.35
C ARG A 322 19.66 -8.06 17.21
N SER A 323 19.48 -6.91 17.86
CA SER A 323 18.29 -6.08 17.69
C SER A 323 18.15 -5.70 16.23
N GLY A 324 16.94 -5.79 15.69
CA GLY A 324 16.66 -5.45 14.30
C GLY A 324 17.00 -6.56 13.28
N ASP A 325 17.79 -7.59 13.63
CA ASP A 325 18.01 -8.73 12.74
C ASP A 325 16.65 -9.35 12.39
N LYS A 326 16.00 -9.89 13.41
CA LYS A 326 14.71 -10.56 13.32
C LYS A 326 13.68 -9.72 12.57
N GLU A 327 13.64 -8.42 12.80
CA GLU A 327 12.65 -7.54 12.17
C GLU A 327 12.94 -7.31 10.68
N MET A 328 14.19 -7.48 10.23
CA MET A 328 14.66 -7.40 8.85
C MET A 328 14.67 -8.76 8.11
N ARG A 329 13.75 -9.66 8.45
CA ARG A 329 13.71 -11.03 7.87
C ARG A 329 12.87 -11.18 6.59
N PHE A 330 12.31 -10.10 6.08
CA PHE A 330 11.30 -10.11 5.02
C PHE A 330 11.67 -9.16 3.89
N ALA A 331 11.63 -9.62 2.63
CA ALA A 331 11.48 -8.69 1.52
C ALA A 331 10.06 -8.14 1.47
N GLY A 332 9.86 -6.99 0.83
CA GLY A 332 8.55 -6.39 0.62
C GLY A 332 8.50 -4.93 1.02
N TRP A 333 7.30 -4.46 1.40
CA TRP A 333 7.08 -3.08 1.80
C TRP A 333 7.45 -2.85 3.25
N TYR A 334 8.43 -1.96 3.47
CA TYR A 334 8.75 -1.40 4.77
C TYR A 334 8.04 -0.06 4.94
N TYR A 335 7.39 0.16 6.07
CA TYR A 335 6.55 1.33 6.30
C TYR A 335 7.24 2.34 7.21
N LEU A 336 7.37 3.56 6.74
CA LEU A 336 7.86 4.70 7.50
C LEU A 336 6.68 5.49 8.04
N LYS A 337 6.56 5.55 9.37
CA LYS A 337 5.55 6.36 10.08
C LYS A 337 6.23 7.57 10.71
N VAL A 338 5.73 8.77 10.43
CA VAL A 338 6.25 10.03 10.96
C VAL A 338 5.12 10.79 11.66
N SER A 339 5.27 11.08 12.95
CA SER A 339 4.27 11.81 13.75
C SER A 339 4.87 13.10 14.32
N LEU A 340 4.15 14.21 14.15
CA LEU A 340 4.52 15.51 14.73
C LEU A 340 3.77 15.73 16.05
N ASN A 341 4.51 16.02 17.11
CA ASN A 341 3.93 16.28 18.44
C ASN A 341 3.10 17.59 18.41
N PRO A 342 1.84 17.59 18.89
CA PRO A 342 0.98 18.78 18.91
C PRO A 342 1.58 19.95 19.72
N GLN A 343 2.45 19.69 20.70
CA GLN A 343 3.18 20.73 21.45
C GLN A 343 4.05 21.62 20.55
N VAL A 344 4.47 21.14 19.37
CA VAL A 344 5.14 21.98 18.37
C VAL A 344 4.22 23.09 17.89
N GLY A 345 2.94 22.79 17.69
CA GLY A 345 1.92 23.77 17.33
C GLY A 345 1.64 24.79 18.43
N GLU A 346 1.66 24.34 19.68
CA GLU A 346 1.48 25.21 20.86
C GLU A 346 2.65 26.20 21.02
N GLU A 347 3.89 25.76 20.78
CA GLU A 347 5.09 26.57 21.00
C GLU A 347 5.47 27.44 19.80
N PHE A 348 5.33 26.91 18.57
CA PHE A 348 5.82 27.56 17.34
C PHE A 348 4.69 27.94 16.36
N GLY A 349 3.44 27.63 16.68
CA GLY A 349 2.25 27.97 15.88
C GLY A 349 1.70 26.79 15.08
N SER A 350 0.40 26.83 14.76
CA SER A 350 -0.33 25.70 14.17
C SER A 350 -0.25 25.57 12.65
N SER A 351 0.58 26.37 11.96
CA SER A 351 0.75 26.24 10.51
C SER A 351 1.49 24.95 10.15
N PRO A 352 1.27 24.35 8.97
CA PRO A 352 2.02 23.18 8.53
C PRO A 352 3.54 23.42 8.52
N TYR A 353 4.30 22.40 8.91
CA TYR A 353 5.76 22.41 8.99
C TYR A 353 6.34 21.69 7.79
N GLY A 354 7.45 22.21 7.25
CA GLY A 354 8.18 21.51 6.19
C GLY A 354 8.85 20.25 6.73
N LEU A 355 8.47 19.10 6.18
CA LEU A 355 9.09 17.80 6.43
C LEU A 355 10.04 17.46 5.28
N THR A 356 11.27 17.10 5.60
CA THR A 356 12.23 16.54 4.64
C THR A 356 12.51 15.10 4.99
N MET A 357 12.50 14.20 4.01
CA MET A 357 12.89 12.81 4.20
C MET A 357 13.98 12.43 3.22
N ARG A 358 14.79 11.45 3.58
CA ARG A 358 15.72 10.78 2.68
C ARG A 358 15.61 9.29 2.88
N VAL A 359 15.58 8.56 1.78
CA VAL A 359 15.54 7.11 1.73
C VAL A 359 16.69 6.67 0.84
N ASP A 360 17.47 5.72 1.33
CA ASP A 360 18.54 5.06 0.57
C ASP A 360 18.40 3.54 0.77
N VAL A 361 18.15 2.82 -0.31
CA VAL A 361 18.09 1.35 -0.37
C VAL A 361 19.37 0.86 -1.04
N GLU A 362 20.28 0.33 -0.23
CA GLU A 362 21.63 -0.05 -0.65
C GLU A 362 21.78 -1.55 -0.83
N GLY A 363 22.62 -1.96 -1.78
CA GLY A 363 22.88 -3.37 -2.08
C GLY A 363 22.06 -3.90 -3.26
N GLU A 364 22.59 -4.95 -3.90
CA GLU A 364 21.93 -5.61 -5.02
C GLU A 364 20.81 -6.52 -4.51
N ALA A 365 19.64 -6.44 -5.16
CA ALA A 365 18.56 -7.39 -4.96
C ALA A 365 19.04 -8.81 -5.28
N ARG A 366 18.77 -9.73 -4.36
CA ARG A 366 19.16 -11.14 -4.45
C ARG A 366 17.92 -12.00 -4.65
N GLN A 367 18.17 -13.23 -5.09
CA GLN A 367 17.11 -14.22 -5.12
C GLN A 367 16.59 -14.48 -3.71
N GLY A 368 15.26 -14.40 -3.55
CA GLY A 368 14.60 -14.76 -2.31
C GLY A 368 14.69 -16.24 -1.98
N PRO A 369 14.22 -16.63 -0.79
CA PRO A 369 14.21 -18.03 -0.39
C PRO A 369 13.23 -18.82 -1.26
N GLY A 370 13.47 -20.12 -1.43
CA GLY A 370 12.56 -21.01 -2.17
C GLY A 370 11.30 -21.31 -1.38
N TYR A 371 10.32 -20.40 -1.39
CA TYR A 371 9.03 -20.58 -0.71
C TYR A 371 8.21 -21.73 -1.34
N ASP A 372 7.60 -22.58 -0.49
CA ASP A 372 6.66 -23.65 -0.87
C ASP A 372 5.23 -23.07 -1.04
N GLY A 373 5.12 -22.05 -1.90
CA GLY A 373 3.88 -21.34 -2.18
C GLY A 373 4.07 -19.84 -2.38
N PRO A 374 2.97 -19.10 -2.60
CA PRO A 374 3.02 -17.65 -2.78
C PRO A 374 3.52 -16.96 -1.51
N ALA A 375 4.55 -16.11 -1.64
CA ALA A 375 5.13 -15.35 -0.54
C ALA A 375 4.23 -14.20 -0.03
N GLY A 376 3.17 -13.85 -0.76
CA GLY A 376 2.24 -12.78 -0.37
C GLY A 376 2.97 -11.44 -0.18
N ASP A 377 2.86 -10.87 1.01
CA ASP A 377 3.48 -9.59 1.38
C ASP A 377 5.02 -9.65 1.51
N PHE A 378 5.61 -10.85 1.45
CA PHE A 378 7.04 -11.08 1.67
C PHE A 378 7.88 -11.10 0.38
N THR A 379 7.47 -10.30 -0.61
CA THR A 379 8.17 -10.10 -1.87
C THR A 379 7.92 -8.69 -2.40
N VAL A 380 8.86 -8.14 -3.17
CA VAL A 380 8.66 -6.90 -3.91
C VAL A 380 8.09 -7.27 -5.28
N ALA A 381 6.81 -7.00 -5.52
CA ALA A 381 6.21 -7.21 -6.84
C ALA A 381 6.86 -6.26 -7.87
N GLY A 382 7.67 -6.80 -8.80
CA GLY A 382 8.35 -6.03 -9.85
C GLY A 382 9.77 -6.45 -10.23
N GLY A 383 10.34 -7.49 -9.62
CA GLY A 383 11.72 -7.95 -9.87
C GLY A 383 11.84 -9.39 -10.38
N GLY A 384 11.27 -9.70 -11.55
CA GLY A 384 11.70 -10.83 -12.40
C GLY A 384 11.24 -12.26 -12.05
N THR A 385 10.27 -12.76 -12.80
CA THR A 385 10.42 -14.06 -13.49
C THR A 385 9.54 -14.07 -14.74
N ASP A 386 10.19 -13.92 -15.90
CA ASP A 386 9.63 -14.33 -17.18
C ASP A 386 9.65 -15.86 -17.22
N GLY A 387 8.55 -16.48 -17.64
CA GLY A 387 8.53 -17.87 -18.12
C GLY A 387 7.55 -18.84 -17.45
N THR A 388 6.23 -18.63 -17.56
CA THR A 388 5.35 -19.41 -18.47
C THR A 388 3.87 -19.06 -18.19
N ASP A 389 3.15 -18.80 -19.28
CA ASP A 389 1.75 -18.39 -19.34
C ASP A 389 0.76 -19.35 -18.64
N GLU A 390 -0.13 -18.80 -17.82
CA GLU A 390 -1.59 -18.88 -18.00
C GLU A 390 -2.28 -17.69 -17.27
N PRO A 391 -3.24 -16.98 -17.89
CA PRO A 391 -3.93 -15.85 -17.26
C PRO A 391 -5.14 -16.33 -16.45
N GLY A 392 -5.00 -16.34 -15.12
CA GLY A 392 -6.11 -16.50 -14.17
C GLY A 392 -6.41 -15.18 -13.46
N GLY A 393 -7.54 -14.54 -13.79
CA GLY A 393 -8.03 -13.30 -13.16
C GLY A 393 -8.35 -13.45 -11.67
N THR A 394 -8.33 -12.38 -10.88
CA THR A 394 -9.43 -11.42 -10.64
C THR A 394 -8.88 -10.17 -9.92
N THR A 395 -9.04 -8.93 -10.40
CA THR A 395 -10.19 -7.99 -10.33
C THR A 395 -9.90 -6.82 -9.39
N SER A 396 -9.46 -5.69 -9.96
CA SER A 396 -9.93 -4.35 -9.58
C SER A 396 -9.78 -3.39 -10.77
N ASP A 397 -10.87 -2.68 -11.06
CA ASP A 397 -11.07 -1.56 -11.99
C ASP A 397 -10.12 -1.35 -13.17
N SER A 398 -10.47 -1.93 -14.33
CA SER A 398 -9.94 -1.48 -15.64
C SER A 398 -10.96 -1.51 -16.79
N THR A 399 -12.26 -1.58 -16.46
CA THR A 399 -13.35 -1.67 -17.43
C THR A 399 -13.50 -0.41 -18.30
N THR A 400 -12.96 0.74 -17.87
CA THR A 400 -12.99 1.99 -18.65
C THR A 400 -11.87 2.07 -19.69
N MET A 401 -10.76 1.34 -19.51
CA MET A 401 -9.64 1.31 -20.47
C MET A 401 -9.74 0.14 -21.47
N ALA A 402 -10.44 -0.94 -21.12
CA ALA A 402 -10.69 -2.05 -22.04
C ALA A 402 -11.63 -1.67 -23.22
N VAL A 403 -12.58 -0.75 -22.99
CA VAL A 403 -13.50 -0.27 -24.06
C VAL A 403 -12.78 0.64 -25.07
N VAL A 404 -11.74 1.37 -24.64
CA VAL A 404 -10.92 2.19 -25.54
C VAL A 404 -9.96 1.32 -26.38
N ALA A 405 -9.41 0.26 -25.80
CA ALA A 405 -8.51 -0.66 -26.50
C ALA A 405 -9.23 -1.56 -27.52
N ALA A 406 -10.46 -2.02 -27.24
CA ALA A 406 -11.25 -2.77 -28.21
C ALA A 406 -11.88 -1.89 -29.32
N GLY A 407 -12.06 -0.59 -29.07
CA GLY A 407 -12.56 0.37 -30.05
C GLY A 407 -11.55 0.80 -31.12
N GLY A 408 -10.25 0.77 -30.81
CA GLY A 408 -9.19 1.25 -31.70
C GLY A 408 -8.89 0.35 -32.91
N ILE A 409 -8.96 -0.98 -32.74
CA ILE A 409 -8.62 -1.93 -33.81
C ILE A 409 -9.82 -2.20 -34.74
N GLY A 410 -11.05 -2.14 -34.22
CA GLY A 410 -12.26 -2.35 -35.02
C GLY A 410 -12.51 -1.24 -36.05
N ALA A 411 -12.35 0.03 -35.66
CA ALA A 411 -12.57 1.17 -36.56
C ALA A 411 -11.49 1.30 -37.64
N GLY A 412 -10.23 0.99 -37.30
CA GLY A 412 -9.11 1.04 -38.25
C GLY A 412 -9.26 0.02 -39.38
N THR A 413 -9.63 -1.22 -39.05
CA THR A 413 -9.81 -2.28 -40.05
C THR A 413 -11.01 -2.00 -40.98
N ALA A 414 -12.10 -1.44 -40.44
CA ALA A 414 -13.27 -1.04 -41.22
C ALA A 414 -12.96 0.10 -42.21
N LEU A 415 -12.13 1.09 -41.81
CA LEU A 415 -11.70 2.17 -42.69
C LEU A 415 -10.80 1.67 -43.82
N VAL A 416 -9.85 0.77 -43.53
CA VAL A 416 -8.96 0.20 -44.56
C VAL A 416 -9.73 -0.66 -45.55
N LEU A 417 -10.68 -1.48 -45.08
CA LEU A 417 -11.56 -2.27 -45.96
C LEU A 417 -12.49 -1.36 -46.78
N GLY A 418 -13.04 -0.31 -46.17
CA GLY A 418 -13.82 0.72 -46.85
C GLY A 418 -13.02 1.41 -47.96
N LEU A 419 -11.77 1.79 -47.68
CA LEU A 419 -10.89 2.43 -48.66
C LEU A 419 -10.49 1.47 -49.79
N GLY A 420 -10.25 0.19 -49.47
CA GLY A 420 -9.95 -0.87 -50.44
C GLY A 420 -11.13 -1.16 -51.38
N VAL A 421 -12.36 -1.23 -50.83
CA VAL A 421 -13.58 -1.38 -51.64
C VAL A 421 -13.83 -0.12 -52.48
N TRP A 422 -13.66 1.07 -51.93
CA TRP A 422 -13.86 2.33 -52.65
C TRP A 422 -12.87 2.48 -53.82
N THR A 423 -11.59 2.15 -53.63
CA THR A 423 -10.58 2.18 -54.69
C THR A 423 -10.85 1.14 -55.80
N LEU A 424 -11.37 -0.05 -55.45
CA LEU A 424 -11.79 -1.06 -56.43
C LEU A 424 -13.03 -0.61 -57.23
N VAL A 425 -14.00 0.04 -56.58
CA VAL A 425 -15.19 0.59 -57.25
C VAL A 425 -14.83 1.79 -58.12
N ALA A 426 -13.92 2.67 -57.68
CA ALA A 426 -13.44 3.80 -58.45
C ALA A 426 -12.67 3.34 -59.71
N ARG A 427 -11.82 2.30 -59.60
CA ARG A 427 -11.12 1.69 -60.76
C ARG A 427 -12.07 0.98 -61.73
N ARG A 428 -13.20 0.43 -61.26
CA ARG A 428 -14.23 -0.17 -62.14
C ARG A 428 -15.14 0.86 -62.80
N ARG A 429 -15.33 2.05 -62.20
CA ARG A 429 -16.04 3.18 -62.82
C ARG A 429 -15.17 3.99 -63.78
N GLY A 430 -13.85 4.00 -63.60
CA GLY A 430 -12.89 4.58 -64.55
C GLY A 430 -12.68 3.78 -65.85
N ARG A 431 -13.33 2.63 -66.03
CA ARG A 431 -13.26 1.81 -67.26
C ARG A 431 -14.57 1.76 -68.06
N ARG A 432 -15.56 2.59 -67.72
CA ARG A 432 -16.80 2.76 -68.50
C ARG A 432 -17.14 4.23 -68.66
N SER A 433 -16.35 4.92 -69.48
CA SER A 433 -16.75 6.09 -70.28
C SER A 433 -15.72 6.27 -71.38
N GLN A 434 -16.04 5.69 -72.55
CA GLN A 434 -15.39 5.91 -73.83
C GLN A 434 -15.62 7.35 -74.32
N GLY A 435 -14.73 7.86 -75.15
CA GLY A 435 -15.03 8.98 -76.06
C GLY A 435 -13.85 9.36 -76.96
N PRO A 436 -13.96 9.25 -78.30
CA PRO A 436 -12.85 9.34 -79.26
C PRO A 436 -12.55 10.78 -79.72
N GLY A 437 -11.31 11.05 -80.16
CA GLY A 437 -10.97 12.32 -80.82
C GLY A 437 -9.47 12.55 -81.11
N GLN A 438 -9.02 12.06 -82.26
CA GLN A 438 -8.12 12.68 -83.26
C GLN A 438 -6.95 13.60 -82.82
N GLY A 439 -5.72 13.29 -83.29
CA GLY A 439 -4.65 14.29 -83.45
C GLY A 439 -3.20 13.80 -83.46
N THR A 440 -2.75 13.26 -84.60
CA THR A 440 -1.41 13.40 -85.25
C THR A 440 -0.08 13.39 -84.45
N GLY A 441 0.88 12.58 -84.90
CA GLY A 441 2.31 12.90 -84.83
C GLY A 441 3.24 11.71 -84.53
N ALA A 442 3.89 11.18 -85.57
CA ALA A 442 4.90 10.14 -85.49
C ALA A 442 6.30 10.69 -85.08
N VAL A 443 7.16 9.84 -84.50
CA VAL A 443 8.45 9.37 -85.08
C VAL A 443 9.41 8.82 -83.99
N ALA A 444 9.77 7.54 -84.20
CA ALA A 444 11.04 6.82 -84.00
C ALA A 444 11.92 6.96 -82.72
N GLY A 445 12.19 5.80 -82.12
CA GLY A 445 13.53 5.19 -82.18
C GLY A 445 14.45 5.30 -80.94
N PRO A 446 15.40 4.37 -80.76
CA PRO A 446 15.59 3.66 -79.49
C PRO A 446 17.03 3.73 -78.92
N GLY A 447 17.27 3.10 -77.76
CA GLY A 447 18.59 2.51 -77.49
C GLY A 447 19.03 2.39 -76.03
N SER A 448 19.28 1.13 -75.62
CA SER A 448 20.44 0.65 -74.81
C SER A 448 20.74 1.31 -73.46
N GLY A 449 20.81 0.59 -72.33
CA GLY A 449 21.63 -0.62 -72.11
C GLY A 449 22.85 -0.28 -71.22
N PRO A 450 23.40 -1.23 -70.45
CA PRO A 450 23.72 -1.06 -69.02
C PRO A 450 25.23 -0.99 -68.71
N GLY A 451 25.60 -0.75 -67.43
CA GLY A 451 26.98 -0.79 -66.98
C GLY A 451 27.13 -1.09 -65.47
N THR A 452 27.60 -2.30 -65.20
CA THR A 452 28.09 -2.86 -63.93
C THR A 452 29.59 -2.54 -63.77
N GLU A 453 30.13 -2.45 -62.55
CA GLU A 453 31.49 -2.87 -62.10
C GLU A 453 31.71 -2.35 -60.66
N THR A 454 31.75 -3.17 -59.61
CA THR A 454 32.88 -3.93 -59.01
C THR A 454 34.17 -3.13 -58.77
N GLY A 455 34.65 -3.13 -57.52
CA GLY A 455 35.99 -2.64 -57.18
C GLY A 455 36.30 -2.73 -55.68
N THR A 456 36.89 -3.86 -55.29
CA THR A 456 37.49 -4.22 -54.00
C THR A 456 38.66 -3.32 -53.56
N GLY A 457 38.93 -3.22 -52.25
CA GLY A 457 40.20 -2.71 -51.73
C GLY A 457 40.33 -2.76 -50.21
N THR A 458 41.01 -3.79 -49.71
CA THR A 458 41.50 -4.01 -48.33
C THR A 458 42.80 -3.26 -48.05
N ALA A 459 43.01 -2.75 -46.82
CA ALA A 459 44.26 -2.71 -46.02
C ALA A 459 44.07 -1.74 -44.83
N GLU A 460 44.04 -2.20 -43.59
CA GLU A 460 45.15 -2.47 -42.66
C GLU A 460 45.61 -1.24 -41.81
N THR A 461 45.37 -1.39 -40.50
CA THR A 461 46.20 -1.03 -39.33
C THR A 461 46.96 0.31 -39.27
N GLN A 462 46.63 1.12 -38.25
CA GLN A 462 47.65 1.71 -37.38
C GLN A 462 47.13 2.13 -35.99
N SER A 463 47.84 1.62 -34.99
CA SER A 463 47.80 1.92 -33.56
C SER A 463 48.29 3.33 -33.25
N TYR A 464 47.79 3.98 -32.18
CA TYR A 464 48.60 4.70 -31.18
C TYR A 464 47.71 5.25 -30.04
N GLY A 465 47.95 4.77 -28.81
CA GLY A 465 47.83 5.59 -27.59
C GLY A 465 49.24 5.77 -26.99
N PRO A 466 49.45 6.25 -25.76
CA PRO A 466 48.59 6.93 -24.78
C PRO A 466 49.31 8.26 -24.33
N PRO A 467 49.37 8.81 -23.09
CA PRO A 467 49.26 8.21 -21.73
C PRO A 467 48.36 8.93 -20.71
N SER A 468 48.30 8.28 -19.55
CA SER A 468 47.60 8.49 -18.29
C SER A 468 48.28 9.45 -17.30
N ALA A 469 47.49 9.76 -16.25
CA ALA A 469 47.83 10.18 -14.88
C ALA A 469 47.83 11.69 -14.60
N TRP A 470 46.86 12.15 -13.80
CA TRP A 470 47.03 12.64 -12.42
C TRP A 470 45.83 12.22 -11.58
#